data_AF-A0AAE7J5N2-F1
#
_entry.id   AF-A0AAE7J5N2-F1
#
_cell.length_a   1.000
_cell.length_b   1.000
_cell.length_c   1.000
_cell.angle_alpha   90.00
_cell.angle_beta   90.00
_cell.angle_gamma   90.00
#
_symmetry.space_group_name_H-M   'P 1'
#
loop_
_entity.id
_entity.type
_entity.pdbx_description
1 polymer ?
#
loop_
_entity_poly.entity_id
_entity_poly.type
_entity_poly.pdbx_seq_one_letter_code
_entity_poly.pdbx_strand_id
1 'polypeptide(L)' 'MTVQQRTYRGVAYDASQHEQPSKQAVDHTYRGQHYDAPLRHDAAAAETGVELHYRGATYEHRQAEAQNQVNS' A
#
# COMPACT_ATOMS: atom_id res chain seq x y z
N MET A 1 5.70 -22.03 18.65
CA MET A 1 5.15 -20.84 17.97
C MET A 1 4.54 -21.31 16.66
N THR A 2 3.23 -21.18 16.50
CA THR A 2 2.53 -21.59 15.27
C THR A 2 2.62 -20.48 14.24
N VAL A 3 3.12 -20.81 13.06
CA VAL A 3 3.29 -19.84 11.97
C VAL A 3 1.94 -19.64 11.30
N GLN A 4 1.39 -18.43 11.41
CA GLN A 4 0.07 -18.12 10.85
C GLN A 4 0.19 -17.95 9.33
N GLN A 5 -0.20 -18.99 8.58
CA GLN A 5 -0.28 -18.91 7.13
C GLN A 5 -1.38 -17.93 6.70
N ARG A 6 -1.05 -17.07 5.75
CA ARG A 6 -1.98 -16.11 5.12
C ARG A 6 -2.24 -16.52 3.69
N THR A 7 -3.37 -16.11 3.13
CA THR A 7 -3.70 -16.40 1.74
C THR A 7 -3.77 -15.10 0.94
N TYR A 8 -2.97 -14.98 -0.11
CA TYR A 8 -3.04 -13.88 -1.07
C TYR A 8 -3.32 -14.43 -2.46
N ARG A 9 -4.39 -13.96 -3.11
CA ARG A 9 -4.83 -14.43 -4.44
C ARG A 9 -4.96 -15.97 -4.55
N GLY A 10 -5.40 -16.63 -3.48
CA GLY A 10 -5.56 -18.09 -3.44
C GLY A 10 -4.27 -18.88 -3.17
N VAL A 11 -3.13 -18.21 -3.01
CA VAL A 11 -1.85 -18.85 -2.65
C VAL A 11 -1.61 -18.68 -1.15
N ALA A 12 -1.44 -19.79 -0.44
CA ALA A 12 -1.04 -19.78 0.96
C ALA A 12 0.45 -19.41 1.06
N TYR A 13 0.76 -18.43 1.90
CA TYR A 13 2.12 -17.98 2.13
C TYR A 13 2.36 -17.78 3.64
N ASP A 14 3.60 -18.00 4.03
CA ASP A 14 4.08 -17.76 5.38
C ASP A 14 4.59 -16.31 5.48
N ALA A 15 3.90 -15.49 6.27
CA ALA A 15 4.28 -14.08 6.46
C ALA A 15 5.61 -13.90 7.23
N SER A 16 6.12 -14.94 7.89
CA SER A 16 7.45 -14.92 8.52
C SER A 16 8.58 -15.23 7.53
N GLN A 17 8.27 -15.89 6.41
CA GLN A 17 9.19 -16.11 5.30
C GLN A 17 9.12 -14.93 4.33
N HIS A 18 9.79 -13.85 4.68
CA HIS A 18 10.05 -12.79 3.72
C HIS A 18 11.11 -13.29 2.74
N GLU A 19 10.71 -13.55 1.48
CA GLU A 19 11.69 -13.70 0.41
C GLU A 19 12.53 -12.42 0.34
N GLN A 20 13.85 -12.58 0.34
CA GLN A 20 14.73 -11.43 0.19
C GLN A 20 14.55 -10.87 -1.23
N PRO A 21 14.36 -9.55 -1.38
CA PRO A 21 14.29 -8.95 -2.70
C PRO A 21 15.57 -9.28 -3.47
N SER A 22 15.41 -9.63 -4.74
CA SER A 22 16.54 -9.89 -5.63
C SER A 22 17.46 -8.68 -5.67
N LYS A 23 18.77 -8.94 -5.65
CA LYS A 23 19.81 -7.90 -5.84
C LYS A 23 20.05 -7.57 -7.32
N GLN A 24 19.41 -8.31 -8.23
CA GLN A 24 19.54 -8.08 -9.66
C GLN A 24 18.85 -6.77 -10.03
N ALA A 25 19.55 -5.93 -10.80
CA ALA A 25 18.96 -4.72 -11.35
C ALA A 25 17.79 -5.07 -12.28
N VAL A 26 16.70 -4.32 -12.15
CA VAL A 26 15.53 -4.45 -13.02
C VAL A 26 15.76 -3.57 -14.24
N ASP A 27 15.51 -4.10 -15.44
CA ASP A 27 15.50 -3.29 -16.65
C ASP A 27 14.23 -2.44 -16.72
N HIS A 28 14.38 -1.12 -16.77
CA HIS A 28 13.26 -0.19 -16.83
C HIS A 28 13.01 0.22 -18.28
N THR A 29 12.16 -0.53 -18.98
CA THR A 29 11.80 -0.24 -20.37
C THR A 29 10.38 0.33 -20.47
N TYR A 30 10.23 1.52 -21.07
CA TYR A 30 8.93 2.12 -21.39
C TYR A 30 8.88 2.56 -22.85
N ARG A 31 7.89 2.09 -23.60
CA ARG A 31 7.73 2.35 -25.06
C ARG A 31 9.01 2.09 -25.88
N GLY A 32 9.79 1.08 -25.51
CA GLY A 32 11.04 0.74 -26.18
C GLY A 32 12.22 1.63 -25.84
N GLN A 33 12.09 2.55 -24.88
CA GLN A 33 13.22 3.29 -24.31
C GLN A 33 13.62 2.69 -22.98
N HIS A 34 14.92 2.48 -22.81
CA HIS A 34 15.53 2.04 -21.55
C HIS A 34 15.83 3.26 -20.67
N TYR A 35 15.58 3.10 -19.37
CA TYR A 35 15.86 4.10 -18.37
C TYR A 35 16.79 3.49 -17.32
N ASP A 36 17.85 4.21 -16.97
CA ASP A 36 18.82 3.75 -15.95
C ASP A 36 18.23 3.71 -14.53
N ALA A 37 17.10 4.39 -14.33
CA ALA A 37 16.37 4.46 -13.08
C ALA A 37 14.85 4.44 -13.36
N PRO A 38 14.03 3.93 -12.42
CA PRO A 38 12.60 4.06 -12.54
C PRO A 38 12.21 5.53 -12.61
N LEU A 39 11.17 5.86 -13.39
CA LEU A 39 10.61 7.21 -13.42
C LEU A 39 10.22 7.60 -11.99
N ARG A 40 10.94 8.57 -11.42
CA ARG A 40 10.61 9.14 -10.12
C ARG A 40 9.49 10.13 -10.35
N HIS A 41 8.32 9.84 -9.78
CA HIS A 41 7.35 10.88 -9.53
C HIS A 41 7.86 11.66 -8.32
N ASP A 42 8.79 12.59 -8.54
CA ASP A 42 9.09 13.58 -7.50
C ASP A 42 7.79 14.33 -7.24
N ALA A 43 7.34 14.29 -5.98
CA ALA A 43 6.15 15.00 -5.59
C ALA A 43 6.39 16.48 -5.93
N ALA A 44 5.52 17.04 -6.78
CA ALA A 44 5.50 18.47 -7.01
C ALA A 44 5.37 19.16 -5.64
N ALA A 45 5.96 20.36 -5.51
CA ALA A 45 5.81 21.16 -4.30
C ALA A 45 4.32 21.21 -3.93
N ALA A 46 4.00 20.79 -2.71
CA ALA A 46 2.62 20.69 -2.26
C ALA A 46 1.94 22.06 -2.42
N GLU A 47 0.95 22.12 -3.29
CA GLU A 47 0.18 23.33 -3.52
C GLU A 47 -0.72 23.54 -2.29
N THR A 48 -0.31 24.46 -1.40
CA THR A 48 -0.99 24.69 -0.11
C THR A 48 -2.38 25.33 -0.25
N GLY A 49 -2.81 25.64 -1.48
CA GLY A 49 -4.12 26.22 -1.79
C GLY A 49 -5.21 25.19 -2.09
N VAL A 50 -4.88 23.89 -2.14
CA VAL A 50 -5.85 22.83 -2.44
C VAL A 50 -6.30 22.17 -1.14
N GLU A 51 -7.54 22.43 -0.75
CA GLU A 51 -8.17 21.76 0.40
C GLU A 51 -8.84 20.45 -0.06
N LEU A 52 -8.29 19.31 0.36
CA LEU A 52 -8.85 18.00 0.09
C LEU A 52 -10.00 17.71 1.06
N HIS A 53 -11.24 17.94 0.61
CA HIS A 53 -12.42 17.54 1.38
C HIS A 53 -12.70 16.04 1.19
N TYR A 54 -12.29 15.24 2.18
CA TYR A 54 -12.63 13.81 2.21
C TYR A 54 -14.13 13.64 2.46
N ARG A 55 -14.86 13.09 1.48
CA ARG A 55 -16.31 12.84 1.58
C ARG A 55 -16.69 11.64 2.45
N GLY A 56 -15.73 11.01 3.14
CA GLY A 56 -15.94 9.78 3.89
C GLY A 56 -16.37 9.95 5.34
N ALA A 57 -17.21 10.95 5.65
CA ALA A 57 -17.85 11.10 6.96
C ALA A 57 -18.60 9.82 7.40
N THR A 58 -19.05 9.01 6.43
CA THR A 58 -19.68 7.70 6.69
C THR A 58 -18.71 6.68 7.29
N TYR A 59 -17.42 6.74 6.95
CA TYR A 59 -16.43 5.81 7.50
C TYR A 59 -16.12 6.15 8.97
N GLU A 60 -15.92 7.43 9.26
CA GLU A 60 -15.69 7.91 10.63
C GLU A 60 -16.89 7.63 11.55
N HIS A 61 -18.12 7.82 11.04
CA HIS A 61 -19.34 7.48 11.77
C HIS A 61 -19.42 5.98 12.08
N ARG A 62 -19.21 5.11 11.08
CA ARG A 62 -19.24 3.66 11.29
C ARG A 62 -18.10 3.17 12.21
N GLN A 63 -16.95 3.82 12.15
CA GLN A 63 -15.84 3.51 13.06
C GLN A 63 -16.20 3.86 14.51
N ALA A 64 -16.81 5.03 14.75
CA ALA A 64 -17.28 5.42 16.07
C ALA A 64 -18.40 4.49 16.59
N GLU A 65 -19.36 4.11 15.73
CA GLU A 65 -20.40 3.14 16.07
C GLU A 65 -19.84 1.76 16.41
N ALA A 66 -18.89 1.26 15.63
CA ALA A 66 -18.24 -0.02 15.88
C ALA A 66 -17.43 0.00 17.20
N GLN A 67 -16.74 1.11 17.50
CA GLN A 67 -16.00 1.27 18.75
C GLN A 67 -16.93 1.23 19.98
N ASN A 68 -18.13 1.81 19.87
CA ASN A 68 -19.12 1.79 20.94
C ASN A 68 -19.72 0.38 21.14
N GLN A 69 -19.92 -0.40 20.07
CA GLN A 69 -20.44 -1.78 20.16
C GLN A 69 -19.44 -2.76 20.78
N VAL A 70 -18.13 -2.55 20.60
CA VAL A 70 -17.09 -3.40 21.20
C VAL A 70 -16.88 -3.11 22.68
N ASN A 71 -17.20 -1.88 23.12
CA ASN A 71 -17.05 -1.44 24.51
C ASN A 71 -18.33 -1.64 25.36
N SER A 72 -19.34 -2.33 24.82
CA SER A 72 -20.61 -2.66 25.50
C SER A 72 -20.63 -4.10 26.03
#